data_AF-A0A833JE70-F1
#
_entry.id   AF-A0A833JE70-F1
#
_cell.length_a   1.000
_cell.length_b   1.000
_cell.length_c   1.000
_cell.angle_alpha   90.00
_cell.angle_beta   90.00
_cell.angle_gamma   90.00
#
_symmetry.space_group_name_H-M   'P 1'
#
loop_
_entity.id
_entity.type
_entity.pdbx_description
1 polymer ?
#
loop_
_entity_poly.entity_id
_entity_poly.type
_entity_poly.pdbx_seq_one_letter_code
_entity_poly.pdbx_strand_id
1 'polypeptide(L)'
;MKTNSKRLLPHTDFNQNRDFTVIFYISRDWTYLSEGELVIYEKNLISGDFKIYDIINPEFNTFFSFEISEHSWHSVKKIKHNWQRLAIIVDFDLVKNVN
;
A
#
# COMPACT_ATOMS: atom_id res chain seq x y z
N MET A 1 -6.91 -12.45 -2.12
CA MET A 1 -7.43 -12.50 -0.73
C MET A 1 -8.72 -11.68 -0.65
N LYS A 2 -9.88 -12.28 -0.35
CA LYS A 2 -11.10 -11.54 0.02
C LYS A 2 -11.03 -11.27 1.53
N THR A 3 -10.49 -10.12 1.92
CA THR A 3 -10.51 -9.71 3.33
C THR A 3 -11.85 -9.05 3.65
N ASN A 4 -12.63 -9.65 4.56
CA ASN A 4 -13.82 -9.04 5.15
C ASN A 4 -13.52 -7.77 5.97
N SER A 5 -12.25 -7.34 6.05
CA SER A 5 -11.86 -6.04 6.56
C SER A 5 -11.80 -5.02 5.43
N LYS A 6 -12.60 -3.94 5.55
CA LYS A 6 -12.48 -2.72 4.72
C LYS A 6 -11.13 -1.99 4.88
N ARG A 7 -10.10 -2.62 5.46
CA ARG A 7 -8.77 -2.06 5.78
C ARG A 7 -7.69 -3.13 5.62
N LEU A 8 -6.45 -2.68 5.45
CA LEU A 8 -5.24 -3.51 5.50
C LEU A 8 -4.33 -2.96 6.60
N LEU A 9 -3.88 -3.82 7.52
CA LEU A 9 -3.01 -3.40 8.63
C LEU A 9 -1.57 -3.13 8.15
N PRO A 10 -0.76 -2.39 8.93
CA PRO A 10 0.66 -2.19 8.61
C PRO A 10 1.42 -3.50 8.35
N HIS A 11 2.12 -3.58 7.22
CA HIS A 11 2.91 -4.72 6.76
C HIS A 11 3.95 -4.25 5.73
N THR A 12 4.87 -5.12 5.31
CA THR A 12 5.97 -4.76 4.38
C THR A 12 5.93 -5.48 3.04
N ASP A 13 5.13 -6.54 2.90
CA ASP A 13 5.18 -7.52 1.79
C ASP A 13 6.52 -8.25 1.57
N PHE A 14 7.56 -7.94 2.34
CA PHE A 14 8.90 -8.51 2.20
C PHE A 14 8.95 -10.05 2.19
N ASN A 15 8.15 -10.71 3.02
CA ASN A 15 8.15 -12.17 3.14
C ASN A 15 7.45 -12.89 1.96
N GLN A 16 7.06 -12.16 0.92
CA GLN A 16 6.29 -12.69 -0.21
C GLN A 16 7.17 -12.92 -1.46
N ASN A 17 8.50 -12.80 -1.36
CA ASN A 17 9.45 -12.93 -2.47
C ASN A 17 9.13 -12.00 -3.65
N ARG A 18 8.83 -10.74 -3.36
CA ARG A 18 8.57 -9.69 -4.35
C ARG A 18 9.60 -8.59 -4.16
N ASP A 19 10.12 -8.03 -5.24
CA ASP A 19 11.14 -6.97 -5.15
C ASP A 19 10.53 -5.58 -5.35
N PHE A 20 9.43 -5.47 -6.11
CA PHE A 20 8.82 -4.18 -6.44
C PHE A 20 7.31 -4.32 -6.59
N THR A 21 6.55 -3.28 -6.23
CA THR A 21 5.10 -3.25 -6.44
C THR A 21 4.63 -1.96 -7.09
N VAL A 22 3.60 -2.08 -7.92
CA VAL A 22 2.86 -0.97 -8.52
C VAL A 22 1.39 -1.11 -8.15
N ILE A 23 0.82 -0.04 -7.60
CA ILE A 23 -0.59 0.09 -7.28
C ILE A 23 -1.18 1.14 -8.22
N PHE A 24 -2.03 0.70 -9.15
CA PHE A 24 -2.74 1.59 -10.09
C PHE A 24 -4.20 1.75 -9.67
N TYR A 25 -4.62 2.98 -9.38
CA TYR A 25 -5.95 3.29 -8.86
C TYR A 25 -6.97 3.52 -9.98
N ILE A 26 -8.01 2.69 -9.99
CA ILE A 26 -9.14 2.78 -10.93
C ILE A 26 -10.46 3.12 -10.22
N SER A 27 -10.37 3.49 -8.94
CA SER A 27 -11.52 3.93 -8.15
C SER A 27 -12.00 5.28 -8.66
N ARG A 28 -13.29 5.42 -8.98
CA ARG A 28 -13.89 6.72 -9.33
C ARG A 28 -14.50 7.36 -8.09
N ASP A 29 -14.70 8.68 -8.17
CA ASP A 29 -15.45 9.46 -7.16
C ASP A 29 -14.89 9.35 -5.74
N TRP A 30 -13.55 9.23 -5.61
CA TRP A 30 -12.90 9.30 -4.32
C TRP A 30 -13.06 10.72 -3.72
N THR A 31 -13.30 10.78 -2.42
CA THR A 31 -13.27 12.01 -1.62
C THR A 31 -12.62 11.71 -0.28
N TYR A 32 -12.20 12.74 0.45
CA TYR A 32 -11.65 12.58 1.80
C TYR A 32 -12.59 11.86 2.78
N LEU A 33 -13.90 11.86 2.53
CA LEU A 33 -14.89 11.14 3.35
C LEU A 33 -14.86 9.63 3.11
N SER A 34 -14.44 9.20 1.92
CA SER A 34 -14.36 7.78 1.55
C SER A 34 -13.26 7.03 2.31
N GLU A 35 -12.24 7.75 2.80
CA GLU A 35 -10.98 7.20 3.34
C GLU A 35 -10.35 6.19 2.34
N GLY A 36 -9.69 5.13 2.84
CA GLY A 36 -9.05 4.12 1.99
C GLY A 36 -7.68 4.52 1.44
N GLU A 37 -7.07 5.58 1.98
CA GLU A 37 -5.73 6.03 1.59
C GLU A 37 -4.68 4.97 1.92
N LEU A 38 -3.65 4.90 1.08
CA LEU A 38 -2.42 4.18 1.37
C LEU A 38 -1.60 5.02 2.34
N VAL A 39 -1.21 4.44 3.47
CA VAL A 39 -0.38 5.12 4.47
C VAL A 39 1.00 4.49 4.45
N ILE A 40 2.03 5.32 4.29
CA ILE A 40 3.44 4.93 4.32
C ILE A 40 4.02 5.28 5.69
N TYR A 41 4.76 4.34 6.27
CA TYR A 41 5.34 4.52 7.58
C TYR A 41 6.85 4.43 7.54
N GLU A 42 7.47 5.19 8.42
CA GLU A 42 8.84 4.97 8.88
C GLU A 42 8.75 4.25 10.24
N LYS A 43 9.31 3.04 10.32
CA LYS A 43 9.41 2.31 11.58
C LYS A 43 10.71 2.67 12.28
N ASN A 44 10.62 3.24 13.47
CA ASN A 44 11.79 3.45 14.31
C ASN A 44 12.30 2.09 14.80
N LEU A 45 13.51 1.71 14.39
CA LEU A 45 14.08 0.40 14.73
C LEU A 45 14.49 0.28 16.20
N ILE A 46 14.71 1.41 16.90
CA ILE A 46 15.12 1.43 18.30
C ILE A 46 13.89 1.34 19.22
N SER A 47 12.88 2.17 18.99
CA SER A 47 11.68 2.20 19.83
C SER A 47 10.60 1.21 19.39
N GLY A 48 10.65 0.76 18.12
CA GLY A 48 9.61 -0.08 17.51
C GLY A 48 8.39 0.72 17.02
N ASP A 49 8.35 2.03 17.24
CA ASP A 49 7.22 2.88 16.90
C ASP A 49 7.08 3.12 15.40
N PHE A 50 5.84 3.32 14.97
CA PHE A 50 5.51 3.72 13.61
C PHE A 50 5.23 5.21 13.53
N LYS A 51 5.95 5.91 12.66
CA LYS A 51 5.67 7.29 12.29
C LYS A 51 5.07 7.31 10.88
N ILE A 52 4.01 8.07 10.67
CA ILE A 52 3.47 8.29 9.31
C ILE A 52 4.48 9.16 8.55
N TYR A 53 4.98 8.63 7.44
CA TYR A 53 5.85 9.34 6.51
C TYR A 53 5.02 10.06 5.45
N ASP A 54 4.07 9.36 4.83
CA ASP A 54 3.22 9.91 3.76
C ASP A 54 1.84 9.24 3.71
N ILE A 55 0.89 9.91 3.06
CA ILE A 55 -0.47 9.42 2.81
C ILE A 55 -0.81 9.66 1.33
N ILE A 56 -1.05 8.58 0.60
CA ILE A 56 -1.37 8.62 -0.83
C ILE A 56 -2.87 8.39 -1.05
N ASN A 57 -3.51 9.36 -1.68
CA ASN A 57 -4.93 9.29 -2.05
C ASN A 57 -5.13 8.33 -3.24
N PRO A 58 -6.15 7.46 -3.21
CA PRO A 58 -6.45 6.52 -4.29
C PRO A 58 -7.26 7.19 -5.41
N GLU A 59 -6.74 8.28 -5.98
CA GLU A 59 -7.39 9.06 -7.01
C GLU A 59 -7.42 8.32 -8.36
N PHE A 60 -8.48 8.51 -9.15
CA PHE A 60 -8.62 7.83 -10.44
C PHE A 60 -7.45 8.15 -11.37
N ASN A 61 -6.92 7.12 -12.04
CA ASN A 61 -5.83 7.25 -13.02
C ASN A 61 -4.51 7.72 -12.40
N THR A 62 -4.28 7.40 -11.13
CA THR A 62 -3.00 7.58 -10.46
C THR A 62 -2.35 6.23 -10.19
N PHE A 63 -1.02 6.23 -10.09
CA PHE A 63 -0.28 5.06 -9.64
C PHE A 63 0.70 5.45 -8.55
N PHE A 64 0.99 4.50 -7.69
CA PHE A 64 2.05 4.57 -6.70
C PHE A 64 2.89 3.31 -6.82
N SER A 65 4.21 3.45 -6.70
CA SER A 65 5.13 2.33 -6.83
C SER A 65 6.29 2.46 -5.86
N PHE A 66 6.75 1.33 -5.33
CA PHE A 66 7.86 1.30 -4.39
C PHE A 66 8.58 -0.04 -4.42
N GLU A 67 9.86 0.00 -4.03
CA GLU A 67 10.67 -1.19 -3.79
C GLU A 67 10.25 -1.85 -2.47
N ILE A 68 10.14 -3.17 -2.48
CA ILE A 68 9.77 -3.96 -1.31
C ILE A 68 11.04 -4.27 -0.49
N SER A 69 10.99 -3.97 0.80
CA SER A 69 12.07 -4.24 1.75
C SER A 69 11.53 -4.48 3.15
N GLU A 70 12.39 -4.82 4.11
CA GLU A 70 12.02 -4.88 5.53
C GLU A 70 11.56 -3.52 6.10
N HIS A 71 11.78 -2.43 5.36
CA HIS A 71 11.45 -1.07 5.74
C HIS A 71 10.26 -0.47 4.98
N SER A 72 9.72 -1.16 3.96
CA SER A 72 8.59 -0.68 3.14
C SER A 72 7.24 -0.83 3.84
N TRP A 73 7.14 -0.33 5.07
CA TRP A 73 5.94 -0.44 5.89
C TRP A 73 4.81 0.41 5.34
N HIS A 74 3.68 -0.22 5.06
CA HIS A 74 2.50 0.45 4.54
C HIS A 74 1.21 -0.20 5.01
N SER A 75 0.11 0.56 4.96
CA SER A 75 -1.23 0.08 5.31
C SER A 75 -2.28 0.72 4.42
N VAL A 76 -3.51 0.20 4.45
CA VAL A 76 -4.65 0.84 3.79
C VAL A 76 -5.66 1.20 4.86
N LYS A 77 -5.96 2.50 4.96
CA LYS A 77 -7.00 3.01 5.88
C LYS A 77 -8.33 2.31 5.64
N LYS A 78 -9.16 2.31 6.68
CA LYS A 78 -10.48 1.71 6.59
C LYS A 78 -11.33 2.51 5.60
N ILE A 79 -11.88 1.85 4.59
CA ILE A 79 -12.85 2.47 3.69
C ILE A 79 -14.13 2.76 4.49
N LYS A 80 -14.57 4.02 4.44
CA LYS A 80 -15.85 4.45 4.98
C LYS A 80 -16.89 4.53 3.87
N HIS A 81 -18.16 4.53 4.26
CA HIS A 81 -19.31 4.56 3.35
C HIS A 81 -19.37 3.37 2.36
N ASN A 82 -20.24 3.49 1.36
CA ASN A 82 -20.46 2.50 0.29
C ASN A 82 -19.59 2.76 -0.95
N TRP A 83 -18.46 3.45 -0.78
CA TRP A 83 -17.49 3.67 -1.85
C TRP A 83 -16.68 2.39 -2.13
N GLN A 84 -16.43 2.11 -3.42
CA GLN A 84 -15.65 0.95 -3.85
C GLN A 84 -14.24 1.36 -4.22
N ARG A 85 -13.28 0.96 -3.37
CA ARG A 85 -11.85 1.11 -3.67
C ARG A 85 -11.40 -0.02 -4.60
N LEU A 86 -11.10 0.33 -5.84
CA LEU A 86 -10.58 -0.52 -6.89
C LEU A 86 -9.14 -0.12 -7.24
N ALA A 87 -8.25 -1.10 -7.26
CA ALA A 87 -6.86 -0.94 -7.68
C ALA A 87 -6.39 -2.19 -8.43
N ILE A 88 -5.51 -2.00 -9.39
CA ILE A 88 -4.72 -3.06 -10.01
C ILE A 88 -3.37 -3.06 -9.28
N ILE A 89 -3.00 -4.20 -8.69
CA ILE A 89 -1.72 -4.35 -7.99
C ILE A 89 -0.90 -5.34 -8.81
N VAL A 90 0.29 -4.92 -9.21
CA VAL A 90 1.25 -5.72 -9.98
C VAL A 90 2.56 -5.75 -9.20
N ASP A 91 3.01 -6.95 -8.88
CA ASP A 91 4.28 -7.18 -8.22
C ASP A 91 5.28 -7.74 -9.24
N PHE A 92 6.53 -7.30 -9.12
CA PHE A 92 7.62 -7.72 -9.99
C PHE A 92 8.75 -8.33 -9.17
N ASP A 93 9.34 -9.37 -9.73
CA ASP A 93 10.56 -9.98 -9.24
C ASP A 93 11.71 -9.42 -10.07
N LEU A 94 12.70 -8.84 -9.41
CA LEU A 94 13.93 -8.43 -10.04
C LEU A 94 14.75 -9.69 -10.31
N VAL A 95 14.99 -9.99 -11.58
CA VAL A 95 15.94 -11.04 -11.97
C VAL A 95 17.33 -10.59 -11.52
N LYS A 96 17.79 -11.14 -10.39
CA LYS A 96 19.17 -10.94 -9.94
C LYS A 96 20.06 -11.72 -10.90
N ASN A 97 20.88 -11.01 -11.67
CA ASN A 97 21.93 -11.64 -12.46
C ASN A 97 22.82 -12.43 -11.50
N VAL A 98 22.84 -13.75 -11.65
CA VAL A 98 23.76 -14.63 -10.93
C VAL A 98 25.12 -14.43 -11.58
N ASN A 99 26.05 -13.80 -10.86
CA ASN A 99 27.48 -13.82 -11.22
C ASN A 99 28.10 -15.15 -10.80
#